data_AF-A0A235J1F2-F1
#
_entry.id   AF-A0A235J1F2-F1
#
_cell.length_a   1.000
_cell.length_b   1.000
_cell.length_c   1.000
_cell.angle_alpha   90.00
_cell.angle_beta   90.00
_cell.angle_gamma   90.00
#
_symmetry.space_group_name_H-M   'P 1'
#
loop_
_entity.id
_entity.type
_entity.pdbx_description
1 polymer ?
#
loop_
_entity_poly.entity_id
_entity_poly.type
_entity_poly.pdbx_seq_one_letter_code
_entity_poly.pdbx_strand_id
1 'polypeptide(L)'
;MPELHQSIAQHYHERTKYNPETLASKSQQLDWTKQPVPFKEYKIGSSFDLKPYIQEKPEAYANNPDAQWWQRLSRLLFRSYGLTARMPSMGSAVYLRAAPSAGGLYPAEVYVVSRGTALLPPGLYNYQCRTHSLMHYWENDVWQSLQAACFWHPSLENTQLAIIVTAVFYRSAWRYEDRAYRRIFLDTGHLLGNIELAGAITDFRPHLIGGFVDESLNDLLYIDPQQEGAIAVLPLADLLDVNQNLPLGCTALPSATETSYPQIPDGELLTYFHRHTQIQSGITGNLNLPVIKQEKSLEDKYNFPFCLKIPTTTAPIDWGKKLSELESTMYKRRSTRAYNGDDLTFDELKSLLDFTYQPQNYIDQSLDISPDYFDLNLIETFIAVCGVKGLEAGCYYYAPKAQELRQIRFKNFRRELHFLCLGQELGRDAAAVLFHTADLKAAIAQYGDRVYRYLHLDAGHLGQRLNLAAMHLNIGVSGIGGFFDDQVNDVLGIPADEAALYITTLGRPR
;
A
#
# COMPACT_ATOMS: atom_id res chain seq x y z
N MET A 1 39.97 5.92 -2.09
CA MET A 1 38.68 6.44 -1.58
C MET A 1 38.09 5.35 -0.70
N PRO A 2 37.59 5.63 0.51
CA PRO A 2 36.91 4.59 1.29
C PRO A 2 35.72 4.10 0.46
N GLU A 3 35.57 2.79 0.29
CA GLU A 3 34.37 2.21 -0.32
C GLU A 3 33.16 2.76 0.43
N LEU A 4 32.27 3.47 -0.26
CA LEU A 4 30.99 3.88 0.29
C LEU A 4 30.21 2.59 0.54
N HIS A 5 30.28 2.06 1.76
CA HIS A 5 29.52 0.89 2.15
C HIS A 5 28.03 1.19 2.03
N GLN A 6 27.38 0.48 1.11
CA GLN A 6 25.93 0.49 0.94
C GLN A 6 25.26 0.08 2.25
N SER A 7 24.14 0.70 2.60
CA SER A 7 23.35 0.27 3.76
C SER A 7 22.61 -1.05 3.50
N ILE A 8 22.07 -1.68 4.54
CA ILE A 8 21.35 -2.95 4.41
C ILE A 8 20.12 -2.83 3.51
N ALA A 9 19.43 -1.69 3.45
CA ALA A 9 18.31 -1.49 2.52
C ALA A 9 18.77 -1.44 1.05
N GLN A 10 19.91 -0.80 0.76
CA GLN A 10 20.47 -0.80 -0.59
C GLN A 10 20.94 -2.21 -0.98
N HIS A 11 21.58 -2.93 -0.06
CA HIS A 11 21.99 -4.32 -0.25
C HIS A 11 20.80 -5.26 -0.47
N TYR A 12 19.76 -5.11 0.35
CA TYR A 12 18.50 -5.85 0.22
C TYR A 12 17.86 -5.58 -1.13
N HIS A 13 17.79 -4.32 -1.56
CA HIS A 13 17.29 -3.95 -2.87
C HIS A 13 18.08 -4.67 -3.96
N GLU A 14 19.40 -4.53 -3.99
CA GLU A 14 20.27 -5.15 -5.00
C GLU A 14 20.05 -6.66 -5.11
N ARG A 15 20.07 -7.38 -3.98
CA ARG A 15 19.91 -8.85 -3.98
C ARG A 15 18.54 -9.35 -4.41
N THR A 16 17.52 -8.50 -4.30
CA THR A 16 16.13 -8.86 -4.62
C THR A 16 15.67 -8.42 -6.00
N LYS A 17 16.56 -7.80 -6.81
CA LYS A 17 16.31 -7.52 -8.22
C LYS A 17 16.10 -8.80 -9.02
N TYR A 18 15.44 -8.68 -10.18
CA TYR A 18 15.57 -9.68 -11.23
C TYR A 18 16.65 -9.26 -12.22
N ASN A 19 17.53 -10.19 -12.57
CA ASN A 19 18.53 -9.99 -13.61
C ASN A 19 18.26 -10.98 -14.77
N PRO A 20 18.15 -10.51 -16.03
CA PRO A 20 17.88 -11.36 -17.19
C PRO A 20 18.83 -12.55 -17.34
N GLU A 21 20.11 -12.38 -16.99
CA GLU A 21 21.15 -13.39 -17.14
C GLU A 21 21.03 -14.51 -16.10
N THR A 22 20.45 -14.23 -14.93
CA THR A 22 20.38 -15.19 -13.81
C THR A 22 18.97 -15.72 -13.55
N LEU A 23 17.93 -15.15 -14.16
CA LEU A 23 16.53 -15.52 -13.94
C LEU A 23 16.28 -17.01 -14.19
N ALA A 24 16.80 -17.56 -15.29
CA ALA A 24 16.63 -18.97 -15.63
C ALA A 24 17.26 -19.91 -14.60
N SER A 25 18.43 -19.54 -14.05
CA SER A 25 19.15 -20.33 -13.04
C SER A 25 18.54 -20.25 -11.63
N LYS A 26 17.76 -19.21 -11.33
CA LYS A 26 17.14 -18.98 -10.01
C LYS A 26 15.71 -19.50 -9.89
N SER A 27 15.19 -20.18 -10.92
CA SER A 27 13.85 -20.76 -10.89
C SER A 27 13.82 -22.00 -9.99
N GLN A 28 13.19 -21.88 -8.81
CA GLN A 28 12.96 -22.99 -7.90
C GLN A 28 11.54 -23.54 -8.04
N GLN A 29 11.37 -24.85 -7.83
CA GLN A 29 10.05 -25.47 -7.75
C GLN A 29 9.38 -25.12 -6.42
N LEU A 30 8.12 -24.70 -6.49
CA LEU A 30 7.31 -24.43 -5.31
C LEU A 30 6.95 -25.72 -4.58
N ASP A 31 7.18 -25.75 -3.27
CA ASP A 31 6.69 -26.83 -2.40
C ASP A 31 5.21 -26.59 -2.08
N TRP A 32 4.33 -27.14 -2.92
CA TRP A 32 2.88 -27.03 -2.76
C TRP A 32 2.34 -27.67 -1.48
N THR A 33 3.08 -28.59 -0.86
CA THR A 33 2.67 -29.21 0.42
C THR A 33 2.74 -28.23 1.59
N LYS A 34 3.53 -27.16 1.43
CA LYS A 34 3.71 -26.08 2.40
C LYS A 34 3.02 -24.78 2.00
N GLN A 35 2.12 -24.81 1.02
CA GLN A 35 1.36 -23.62 0.65
C GLN A 35 0.58 -23.10 1.87
N PRO A 36 0.78 -21.84 2.27
CA PRO A 36 0.17 -21.32 3.49
C PRO A 36 -1.33 -21.07 3.29
N VAL A 37 -2.11 -21.40 4.31
CA VAL A 37 -3.50 -20.95 4.40
C VAL A 37 -3.50 -19.48 4.85
N PRO A 38 -4.06 -18.55 4.07
CA PRO A 38 -3.89 -17.12 4.33
C PRO A 38 -4.89 -16.59 5.38
N PHE A 39 -5.16 -17.35 6.44
CA PHE A 39 -6.06 -16.97 7.52
C PHE A 39 -5.50 -17.45 8.86
N LYS A 40 -5.52 -16.60 9.89
CA LYS A 40 -5.19 -17.03 11.26
C LYS A 40 -6.36 -17.77 11.90
N GLU A 41 -6.03 -18.70 12.78
CA GLU A 41 -6.98 -19.45 13.59
C GLU A 41 -6.78 -19.14 15.06
N TYR A 42 -7.89 -18.98 15.77
CA TYR A 42 -7.92 -18.70 17.19
C TYR A 42 -8.75 -19.78 17.88
N LYS A 43 -8.15 -20.45 18.86
CA LYS A 43 -8.81 -21.50 19.65
C LYS A 43 -9.56 -20.95 20.87
N ILE A 44 -9.28 -19.70 21.22
CA ILE A 44 -9.84 -18.98 22.36
C ILE A 44 -10.26 -17.59 21.92
N GLY A 45 -11.26 -17.04 22.59
CA GLY A 45 -11.81 -15.72 22.29
C GLY A 45 -13.29 -15.74 21.93
N SER A 46 -13.88 -14.56 21.86
CA SER A 46 -15.28 -14.34 21.51
C SER A 46 -15.39 -13.80 20.08
N SER A 47 -16.31 -14.33 19.29
CA SER A 47 -16.53 -13.87 17.93
C SER A 47 -17.66 -12.83 17.87
N PHE A 48 -17.36 -11.64 17.37
CA PHE A 48 -18.34 -10.60 17.05
C PHE A 48 -18.69 -10.70 15.57
N ASP A 49 -19.92 -11.09 15.25
CA ASP A 49 -20.38 -11.24 13.86
C ASP A 49 -20.70 -9.87 13.24
N LEU A 50 -20.01 -9.52 12.14
CA LEU A 50 -20.22 -8.26 11.44
C LEU A 50 -21.18 -8.39 10.25
N LYS A 51 -21.57 -9.62 9.86
CA LYS A 51 -22.43 -9.89 8.69
C LYS A 51 -23.82 -9.23 8.76
N PRO A 52 -24.53 -9.19 9.91
CA PRO A 52 -25.82 -8.52 9.97
C PRO A 52 -25.75 -7.06 9.51
N TYR A 53 -24.66 -6.37 9.87
CA TYR A 53 -24.49 -4.95 9.62
C TYR A 53 -24.04 -4.57 8.20
N ILE A 54 -23.68 -5.54 7.35
CA ILE A 54 -23.35 -5.30 5.92
C ILE A 54 -24.46 -5.74 4.96
N GLN A 55 -25.38 -6.62 5.41
CA GLN A 55 -26.42 -7.21 4.57
C GLN A 55 -27.71 -6.39 4.55
N GLU A 56 -28.04 -5.75 5.67
CA GLU A 56 -29.24 -4.91 5.76
C GLU A 56 -29.01 -3.51 5.17
N LYS A 57 -30.09 -2.90 4.68
CA LYS A 57 -30.00 -1.55 4.14
C LYS A 57 -29.82 -0.54 5.29
N PRO A 58 -29.08 0.57 5.09
CA PRO A 58 -28.85 1.58 6.14
C PRO A 58 -30.12 2.07 6.83
N GLU A 59 -31.25 2.12 6.14
CA GLU A 59 -32.53 2.57 6.69
C GLU A 59 -33.07 1.64 7.79
N ALA A 60 -32.67 0.37 7.82
CA ALA A 60 -33.04 -0.57 8.87
C ALA A 60 -32.48 -0.16 10.25
N TYR A 61 -31.37 0.58 10.26
CA TYR A 61 -30.69 1.02 11.47
C TYR A 61 -30.96 2.49 11.83
N ALA A 62 -31.83 3.19 11.09
CA ALA A 62 -32.02 4.64 11.21
C ALA A 62 -32.32 5.14 12.64
N ASN A 63 -32.96 4.32 13.47
CA ASN A 63 -33.31 4.65 14.86
C ASN A 63 -32.48 3.87 15.90
N ASN A 64 -31.39 3.22 15.50
CA ASN A 64 -30.51 2.45 16.38
C ASN A 64 -29.05 2.91 16.22
N PRO A 65 -28.60 3.89 17.02
CA PRO A 65 -27.23 4.44 16.95
C PRO A 65 -26.15 3.36 17.12
N ASP A 66 -26.37 2.40 18.01
CA ASP A 66 -25.43 1.31 18.27
C ASP A 66 -25.24 0.43 17.03
N ALA A 67 -26.35 0.09 16.35
CA ALA A 67 -26.30 -0.67 15.11
C ALA A 67 -25.69 0.12 13.94
N GLN A 68 -25.89 1.44 13.88
CA GLN A 68 -25.22 2.30 12.89
C GLN A 68 -23.70 2.32 13.09
N TRP A 69 -23.24 2.37 14.34
CA TRP A 69 -21.81 2.28 14.64
C TRP A 69 -21.22 0.95 14.17
N TRP A 70 -21.88 -0.18 14.46
CA TRP A 70 -21.48 -1.49 13.96
C TRP A 70 -21.53 -1.60 12.44
N GLN A 71 -22.51 -0.96 11.78
CA GLN A 71 -22.57 -0.87 10.32
C GLN A 71 -21.37 -0.12 9.73
N ARG A 72 -20.95 1.00 10.34
CA ARG A 72 -19.77 1.75 9.91
C ARG A 72 -18.51 0.88 10.04
N LEU A 73 -18.27 0.26 11.18
CA LEU A 73 -17.11 -0.62 11.39
C LEU A 73 -17.13 -1.85 10.47
N SER A 74 -18.28 -2.50 10.33
CA SER A 74 -18.48 -3.65 9.44
C SER A 74 -18.15 -3.29 7.99
N ARG A 75 -18.70 -2.18 7.50
CA ARG A 75 -18.47 -1.67 6.13
C ARG A 75 -17.01 -1.28 5.93
N LEU A 76 -16.39 -0.58 6.89
CA LEU A 76 -14.98 -0.19 6.83
C LEU A 76 -14.09 -1.43 6.60
N LEU A 77 -14.23 -2.45 7.46
CA LEU A 77 -13.40 -3.65 7.39
C LEU A 77 -13.68 -4.48 6.13
N PHE A 78 -14.95 -4.59 5.71
CA PHE A 78 -15.32 -5.34 4.51
C PHE A 78 -14.80 -4.70 3.22
N ARG A 79 -14.90 -3.37 3.10
CA ARG A 79 -14.36 -2.62 1.94
C ARG A 79 -12.82 -2.55 1.97
N SER A 80 -12.21 -2.64 3.15
CA SER A 80 -10.76 -2.70 3.31
C SER A 80 -10.17 -4.03 2.86
N TYR A 81 -10.66 -5.14 3.43
CA TYR A 81 -10.01 -6.45 3.30
C TYR A 81 -10.95 -7.65 3.23
N GLY A 82 -12.25 -7.42 3.04
CA GLY A 82 -13.25 -8.48 2.89
C GLY A 82 -13.05 -9.34 1.64
N LEU A 83 -13.63 -10.55 1.66
CA LEU A 83 -13.64 -11.45 0.51
C LEU A 83 -14.67 -10.98 -0.51
N THR A 84 -14.27 -10.81 -1.77
CA THR A 84 -15.12 -10.24 -2.82
C THR A 84 -15.26 -11.13 -4.05
N ALA A 85 -14.42 -12.15 -4.22
CA ALA A 85 -14.59 -13.18 -5.24
C ALA A 85 -13.98 -14.51 -4.81
N ARG A 86 -14.31 -15.57 -5.56
CA ARG A 86 -13.78 -16.92 -5.38
C ARG A 86 -13.34 -17.45 -6.74
N MET A 87 -12.13 -17.99 -6.81
CA MET A 87 -11.59 -18.64 -8.02
C MET A 87 -11.23 -20.09 -7.74
N PRO A 88 -11.52 -21.02 -8.67
CA PRO A 88 -11.05 -22.40 -8.56
C PRO A 88 -9.52 -22.46 -8.75
N SER A 89 -8.83 -23.25 -7.93
CA SER A 89 -7.38 -23.48 -8.03
C SER A 89 -7.01 -24.86 -7.49
N MET A 90 -6.43 -25.72 -8.33
CA MET A 90 -5.82 -27.02 -7.95
C MET A 90 -6.64 -27.83 -6.93
N GLY A 91 -7.95 -28.00 -7.16
CA GLY A 91 -8.85 -28.78 -6.29
C GLY A 91 -9.37 -28.03 -5.05
N SER A 92 -8.97 -26.78 -4.83
CA SER A 92 -9.45 -25.89 -3.76
C SER A 92 -9.99 -24.56 -4.31
N ALA A 93 -10.47 -23.69 -3.43
CA ALA A 93 -10.93 -22.35 -3.78
C ALA A 93 -9.99 -21.29 -3.20
N VAL A 94 -9.50 -20.39 -4.06
CA VAL A 94 -8.80 -19.18 -3.63
C VAL A 94 -9.82 -18.05 -3.51
N TYR A 95 -9.86 -17.41 -2.35
CA TYR A 95 -10.73 -16.26 -2.11
C TYR A 95 -9.98 -14.97 -2.39
N LEU A 96 -10.49 -14.17 -3.31
CA LEU A 96 -9.95 -12.86 -3.62
C LEU A 96 -10.52 -11.80 -2.67
N ARG A 97 -9.68 -10.84 -2.30
CA ARG A 97 -10.03 -9.77 -1.36
C ARG A 97 -10.26 -8.43 -2.05
N ALA A 98 -10.84 -7.49 -1.30
CA ALA A 98 -10.92 -6.09 -1.71
C ALA A 98 -9.54 -5.52 -2.11
N ALA A 99 -8.50 -5.79 -1.32
CA ALA A 99 -7.12 -5.50 -1.71
C ALA A 99 -6.55 -6.57 -2.68
N PRO A 100 -5.86 -6.17 -3.76
CA PRO A 100 -5.01 -7.09 -4.53
C PRO A 100 -3.84 -7.61 -3.67
N SER A 101 -3.24 -8.71 -4.11
CA SER A 101 -2.04 -9.25 -3.49
C SER A 101 -1.19 -9.98 -4.53
N ALA A 102 0.13 -9.78 -4.51
CA ALA A 102 1.07 -10.46 -5.37
C ALA A 102 0.89 -11.98 -5.25
N GLY A 103 0.53 -12.63 -6.35
CA GLY A 103 0.28 -14.08 -6.39
C GLY A 103 -0.97 -14.54 -5.63
N GLY A 104 -1.79 -13.62 -5.11
CA GLY A 104 -2.96 -13.94 -4.28
C GLY A 104 -2.60 -14.57 -2.93
N LEU A 105 -1.48 -14.13 -2.32
CA LEU A 105 -0.89 -14.76 -1.13
C LEU A 105 -1.35 -14.12 0.19
N TYR A 106 -1.84 -12.88 0.15
CA TYR A 106 -2.45 -12.16 1.28
C TYR A 106 -1.58 -12.16 2.55
N PRO A 107 -0.39 -11.54 2.51
CA PRO A 107 0.50 -11.51 3.67
C PRO A 107 -0.07 -10.70 4.83
N ALA A 108 -0.89 -9.69 4.55
CA ALA A 108 -1.43 -8.80 5.58
C ALA A 108 -2.45 -9.50 6.49
N GLU A 109 -2.41 -9.17 7.78
CA GLU A 109 -3.49 -9.41 8.74
C GLU A 109 -3.97 -8.06 9.30
N VAL A 110 -5.26 -7.97 9.59
CA VAL A 110 -5.90 -6.76 10.12
C VAL A 110 -6.34 -7.03 11.54
N TYR A 111 -5.85 -6.21 12.47
CA TYR A 111 -6.25 -6.21 13.86
C TYR A 111 -7.00 -4.93 14.18
N VAL A 112 -7.97 -5.01 15.09
CA VAL A 112 -8.58 -3.85 15.73
C VAL A 112 -8.16 -3.88 17.19
N VAL A 113 -7.59 -2.78 17.66
CA VAL A 113 -7.32 -2.55 19.09
C VAL A 113 -8.38 -1.60 19.59
N SER A 114 -9.05 -2.00 20.67
CA SER A 114 -10.09 -1.20 21.32
C SER A 114 -9.58 -0.62 22.62
N ARG A 115 -9.81 0.68 22.83
CA ARG A 115 -9.60 1.35 24.11
C ARG A 115 -10.62 0.92 25.17
N GLY A 116 -11.75 0.35 24.74
CA GLY A 116 -12.89 0.03 25.59
C GLY A 116 -13.96 1.10 25.50
N THR A 117 -15.02 0.80 24.75
CA THR A 117 -16.22 1.64 24.62
C THR A 117 -17.44 0.85 25.12
N ALA A 118 -18.60 1.51 25.20
CA ALA A 118 -19.86 0.82 25.54
C ALA A 118 -20.23 -0.28 24.52
N LEU A 119 -19.76 -0.19 23.28
CA LEU A 119 -20.07 -1.13 22.19
C LEU A 119 -18.97 -2.16 21.96
N LEU A 120 -17.71 -1.77 22.12
CA LEU A 120 -16.55 -2.62 21.86
C LEU A 120 -15.68 -2.70 23.11
N PRO A 121 -15.68 -3.84 23.83
CA PRO A 121 -14.82 -4.05 25.00
C PRO A 121 -13.34 -3.75 24.71
N PRO A 122 -12.53 -3.44 25.73
CA PRO A 122 -11.12 -3.18 25.54
C PRO A 122 -10.37 -4.45 25.10
N GLY A 123 -9.28 -4.25 24.36
CA GLY A 123 -8.34 -5.32 24.02
C GLY A 123 -8.16 -5.52 22.53
N LEU A 124 -7.88 -6.77 22.14
CA LEU A 124 -7.35 -7.13 20.83
C LEU A 124 -8.32 -7.99 20.05
N TYR A 125 -8.55 -7.57 18.81
CA TYR A 125 -9.42 -8.23 17.87
C TYR A 125 -8.67 -8.53 16.59
N ASN A 126 -8.81 -9.73 16.05
CA ASN A 126 -8.35 -10.05 14.69
C ASN A 126 -9.54 -10.10 13.73
N TYR A 127 -9.40 -9.47 12.57
CA TYR A 127 -10.43 -9.50 11.53
C TYR A 127 -10.39 -10.80 10.74
N GLN A 128 -11.45 -11.60 10.87
CA GLN A 128 -11.59 -12.88 10.21
C GLN A 128 -12.27 -12.71 8.85
N CYS A 129 -11.46 -12.57 7.78
CA CYS A 129 -11.97 -12.41 6.40
C CYS A 129 -12.96 -13.52 5.99
N ARG A 130 -12.72 -14.78 6.40
CA ARG A 130 -13.56 -15.95 6.03
C ARG A 130 -15.02 -15.80 6.46
N THR A 131 -15.24 -15.24 7.65
CA THR A 131 -16.54 -15.20 8.32
C THR A 131 -17.10 -13.80 8.44
N HIS A 132 -16.33 -12.79 8.03
CA HIS A 132 -16.60 -11.38 8.27
C HIS A 132 -16.98 -11.13 9.74
N SER A 133 -16.03 -11.40 10.63
CA SER A 133 -16.20 -11.25 12.08
C SER A 133 -14.92 -10.69 12.71
N LEU A 134 -15.03 -10.19 13.94
CA LEU A 134 -13.88 -9.87 14.79
C LEU A 134 -13.74 -10.95 15.85
N MET A 135 -12.55 -11.57 15.92
CA MET A 135 -12.20 -12.49 16.99
C MET A 135 -11.53 -11.72 18.12
N HIS A 136 -12.25 -11.52 19.23
CA HIS A 136 -11.74 -10.91 20.45
C HIS A 136 -10.95 -11.95 21.25
N TYR A 137 -9.64 -12.00 21.03
CA TYR A 137 -8.78 -13.05 21.58
C TYR A 137 -8.06 -12.62 22.87
N TRP A 138 -8.13 -11.33 23.22
CA TRP A 138 -7.53 -10.78 24.42
C TRP A 138 -8.38 -9.63 24.96
N GLU A 139 -8.90 -9.78 26.18
CA GLU A 139 -9.70 -8.75 26.85
C GLU A 139 -8.88 -8.15 28.00
N ASN A 140 -8.23 -7.02 27.72
CA ASN A 140 -7.50 -6.23 28.70
C ASN A 140 -7.34 -4.81 28.16
N ASP A 141 -7.13 -3.82 29.03
CA ASP A 141 -6.73 -2.49 28.58
C ASP A 141 -5.27 -2.53 28.09
N VAL A 142 -5.10 -2.33 26.78
CA VAL A 142 -3.82 -2.34 26.08
C VAL A 142 -3.50 -0.98 25.48
N TRP A 143 -4.37 0.01 25.66
CA TRP A 143 -4.28 1.28 24.93
C TRP A 143 -3.05 2.09 25.34
N GLN A 144 -2.73 2.13 26.63
CA GLN A 144 -1.54 2.81 27.11
C GLN A 144 -0.24 2.18 26.57
N SER A 145 -0.19 0.85 26.44
CA SER A 145 0.94 0.14 25.83
C SER A 145 1.07 0.47 24.36
N LEU A 146 -0.05 0.57 23.63
CA LEU A 146 -0.08 1.03 22.24
C LEU A 146 0.44 2.47 22.12
N GLN A 147 -0.03 3.38 22.99
CA GLN A 147 0.45 4.76 23.04
C GLN A 147 1.95 4.83 23.27
N ALA A 148 2.46 4.13 24.29
CA ALA A 148 3.88 4.12 24.60
C ALA A 148 4.73 3.60 23.43
N ALA A 149 4.29 2.52 22.79
CA ALA A 149 5.00 1.93 21.66
C ALA A 149 4.94 2.78 20.37
N CYS A 150 3.94 3.64 20.24
CA CYS A 150 3.84 4.67 19.19
C CYS A 150 4.34 6.05 19.66
N PHE A 151 5.22 6.10 20.67
CA PHE A 151 5.84 7.35 21.15
C PHE A 151 4.83 8.43 21.57
N TRP A 152 3.71 8.01 22.15
CA TRP A 152 2.59 8.87 22.55
C TRP A 152 2.03 9.71 21.40
N HIS A 153 1.91 9.09 20.21
CA HIS A 153 1.40 9.77 19.04
C HIS A 153 0.02 10.43 19.33
N PRO A 154 -0.18 11.74 19.04
CA PRO A 154 -1.37 12.48 19.47
C PRO A 154 -2.71 11.91 18.98
N SER A 155 -2.72 11.23 17.83
CA SER A 155 -3.95 10.59 17.33
C SER A 155 -4.46 9.47 18.23
N LEU A 156 -3.61 8.81 19.02
CA LEU A 156 -4.03 7.79 19.98
C LEU A 156 -4.63 8.38 21.26
N GLU A 157 -4.38 9.65 21.57
CA GLU A 157 -4.95 10.29 22.77
C GLU A 157 -6.46 10.49 22.64
N ASN A 158 -6.92 10.82 21.42
CA ASN A 158 -8.28 11.26 21.16
C ASN A 158 -9.16 10.22 20.46
N THR A 159 -8.57 9.12 19.98
CA THR A 159 -9.31 8.01 19.35
C THR A 159 -9.66 6.91 20.35
N GLN A 160 -10.62 6.07 19.96
CA GLN A 160 -11.14 4.95 20.77
C GLN A 160 -10.79 3.57 20.22
N LEU A 161 -10.37 3.52 18.95
CA LEU A 161 -9.99 2.30 18.26
C LEU A 161 -8.86 2.58 17.28
N ALA A 162 -8.02 1.57 17.05
CA ALA A 162 -6.95 1.61 16.06
C ALA A 162 -6.94 0.32 15.24
N ILE A 163 -6.66 0.44 13.95
CA ILE A 163 -6.28 -0.71 13.13
C ILE A 163 -4.78 -0.91 13.23
N ILE A 164 -4.33 -2.15 13.41
CA ILE A 164 -2.93 -2.52 13.21
C ILE A 164 -2.87 -3.50 12.05
N VAL A 165 -2.02 -3.21 11.07
CA VAL A 165 -1.72 -4.13 9.98
C VAL A 165 -0.38 -4.79 10.27
N THR A 166 -0.37 -6.11 10.24
CA THR A 166 0.85 -6.93 10.32
C THR A 166 1.08 -7.65 8.99
N ALA A 167 2.26 -8.25 8.83
CA ALA A 167 2.52 -9.18 7.74
C ALA A 167 2.98 -10.53 8.27
N VAL A 168 2.29 -11.60 7.86
CA VAL A 168 2.76 -12.99 8.04
C VAL A 168 3.73 -13.32 6.91
N PHE A 169 5.03 -13.26 7.18
CA PHE A 169 6.08 -13.23 6.14
C PHE A 169 6.04 -14.45 5.23
N TYR A 170 5.86 -15.64 5.81
CA TYR A 170 5.90 -16.91 5.08
C TYR A 170 4.80 -17.02 4.01
N ARG A 171 3.68 -16.27 4.15
CA ARG A 171 2.62 -16.25 3.13
C ARG A 171 3.15 -15.86 1.76
N SER A 172 4.00 -14.83 1.72
CA SER A 172 4.64 -14.37 0.48
C SER A 172 5.99 -15.03 0.25
N ALA A 173 6.77 -15.30 1.30
CA ALA A 173 8.10 -15.91 1.17
C ALA A 173 8.04 -17.34 0.61
N TRP A 174 6.93 -18.07 0.82
CA TRP A 174 6.70 -19.37 0.19
C TRP A 174 6.87 -19.35 -1.34
N ARG A 175 6.51 -18.23 -1.99
CA ARG A 175 6.64 -18.07 -3.45
C ARG A 175 7.81 -17.19 -3.88
N TYR A 176 8.07 -16.13 -3.14
CA TYR A 176 8.98 -15.06 -3.57
C TYR A 176 10.30 -15.05 -2.79
N GLU A 177 10.49 -15.97 -1.85
CA GLU A 177 11.68 -16.06 -0.99
C GLU A 177 12.00 -14.68 -0.40
N ASP A 178 13.26 -14.25 -0.46
CA ASP A 178 13.65 -12.95 0.06
C ASP A 178 12.92 -11.78 -0.62
N ARG A 179 12.60 -11.88 -1.92
CA ARG A 179 11.88 -10.82 -2.65
C ARG A 179 10.49 -10.55 -2.08
N ALA A 180 9.95 -11.45 -1.26
CA ALA A 180 8.64 -11.31 -0.66
C ALA A 180 8.48 -10.01 0.12
N TYR A 181 9.53 -9.45 0.75
CA TYR A 181 9.39 -8.20 1.51
C TYR A 181 8.85 -7.07 0.63
N ARG A 182 9.38 -6.89 -0.59
CA ARG A 182 8.87 -5.88 -1.52
C ARG A 182 7.37 -6.06 -1.79
N ARG A 183 6.95 -7.31 -2.01
CA ARG A 183 5.56 -7.67 -2.29
C ARG A 183 4.65 -7.45 -1.09
N ILE A 184 5.13 -7.81 0.10
CA ILE A 184 4.39 -7.65 1.36
C ILE A 184 4.02 -6.19 1.59
N PHE A 185 4.99 -5.29 1.42
CA PHE A 185 4.76 -3.87 1.66
C PHE A 185 3.93 -3.22 0.55
N LEU A 186 4.07 -3.66 -0.72
CA LEU A 186 3.15 -3.24 -1.79
C LEU A 186 1.71 -3.71 -1.55
N ASP A 187 1.52 -4.99 -1.22
CA ASP A 187 0.20 -5.57 -0.90
C ASP A 187 -0.45 -4.84 0.27
N THR A 188 0.35 -4.49 1.29
CA THR A 188 -0.12 -3.74 2.44
C THR A 188 -0.47 -2.30 2.07
N GLY A 189 0.34 -1.64 1.24
CA GLY A 189 0.03 -0.33 0.71
C GLY A 189 -1.33 -0.29 0.01
N HIS A 190 -1.61 -1.32 -0.79
CA HIS A 190 -2.91 -1.47 -1.43
C HIS A 190 -4.08 -1.59 -0.42
N LEU A 191 -3.84 -2.25 0.71
CA LEU A 191 -4.81 -2.31 1.81
C LEU A 191 -4.95 -0.95 2.51
N LEU A 192 -3.86 -0.21 2.74
CA LEU A 192 -3.93 1.15 3.33
C LEU A 192 -4.78 2.09 2.47
N GLY A 193 -4.63 2.04 1.15
CA GLY A 193 -5.47 2.81 0.22
C GLY A 193 -6.94 2.38 0.23
N ASN A 194 -7.28 1.14 0.59
CA ASN A 194 -8.67 0.82 0.85
C ASN A 194 -9.14 1.31 2.22
N ILE A 195 -8.30 1.31 3.25
CA ILE A 195 -8.69 1.75 4.60
C ILE A 195 -9.05 3.24 4.61
N GLU A 196 -8.29 4.09 3.92
CA GLU A 196 -8.62 5.52 3.81
C GLU A 196 -9.93 5.77 3.04
N LEU A 197 -10.12 5.13 1.89
CA LEU A 197 -11.35 5.26 1.10
C LEU A 197 -12.56 4.65 1.81
N ALA A 198 -12.40 3.51 2.47
CA ALA A 198 -13.44 2.88 3.28
C ALA A 198 -13.76 3.72 4.53
N GLY A 199 -12.76 4.38 5.10
CA GLY A 199 -12.90 5.37 6.16
C GLY A 199 -13.80 6.51 5.70
N ALA A 200 -13.50 7.14 4.56
CA ALA A 200 -14.32 8.21 3.99
C ALA A 200 -15.79 7.77 3.73
N ILE A 201 -16.01 6.55 3.24
CA ILE A 201 -17.36 5.97 3.07
C ILE A 201 -18.12 5.82 4.41
N THR A 202 -17.40 5.72 5.53
CA THR A 202 -17.95 5.39 6.85
C THR A 202 -17.74 6.49 7.89
N ASP A 203 -17.40 7.70 7.44
CA ASP A 203 -17.12 8.87 8.29
C ASP A 203 -16.02 8.58 9.33
N PHE A 204 -15.01 7.80 8.96
CA PHE A 204 -13.78 7.60 9.72
C PHE A 204 -12.59 8.16 8.98
N ARG A 205 -11.61 8.70 9.71
CA ARG A 205 -10.30 9.06 9.17
C ARG A 205 -9.21 8.21 9.84
N PRO A 206 -8.48 7.36 9.09
CA PRO A 206 -7.29 6.72 9.64
C PRO A 206 -6.15 7.75 9.78
N HIS A 207 -5.45 7.73 10.91
CA HIS A 207 -4.19 8.46 11.09
C HIS A 207 -3.02 7.49 10.95
N LEU A 208 -2.18 7.63 9.93
CA LEU A 208 -1.12 6.66 9.68
C LEU A 208 0.03 6.83 10.69
N ILE A 209 0.52 5.74 11.25
CA ILE A 209 1.71 5.69 12.12
C ILE A 209 2.61 4.53 11.67
N GLY A 210 3.74 4.86 11.06
CA GLY A 210 4.81 3.93 10.68
C GLY A 210 5.98 3.94 11.64
N GLY A 211 6.08 4.99 12.46
CA GLY A 211 7.06 5.15 13.52
C GLY A 211 6.56 4.57 14.84
N PHE A 212 6.98 3.35 15.16
CA PHE A 212 6.63 2.67 16.40
C PHE A 212 7.73 1.67 16.78
N VAL A 213 7.81 1.32 18.07
CA VAL A 213 8.72 0.29 18.56
C VAL A 213 8.20 -1.08 18.15
N ASP A 214 8.80 -1.70 17.12
CA ASP A 214 8.31 -2.94 16.51
C ASP A 214 8.17 -4.07 17.53
N GLU A 215 9.16 -4.26 18.41
CA GLU A 215 9.12 -5.28 19.47
C GLU A 215 7.91 -5.10 20.39
N SER A 216 7.69 -3.89 20.90
CA SER A 216 6.55 -3.59 21.78
C SER A 216 5.19 -3.78 21.09
N LEU A 217 5.09 -3.48 19.80
CA LEU A 217 3.86 -3.72 19.03
C LEU A 217 3.59 -5.21 18.81
N ASN A 218 4.63 -5.98 18.49
CA ASN A 218 4.52 -7.41 18.28
C ASN A 218 4.17 -8.14 19.59
N ASP A 219 4.79 -7.72 20.71
CA ASP A 219 4.48 -8.23 22.05
C ASP A 219 3.06 -7.88 22.46
N LEU A 220 2.62 -6.63 22.22
CA LEU A 220 1.24 -6.19 22.48
C LEU A 220 0.23 -7.05 21.74
N LEU A 221 0.47 -7.34 20.45
CA LEU A 221 -0.43 -8.18 19.65
C LEU A 221 -0.35 -9.67 20.00
N TYR A 222 0.64 -10.08 20.80
CA TYR A 222 0.92 -11.47 21.16
C TYR A 222 1.18 -12.35 19.93
N ILE A 223 2.06 -11.88 19.04
CA ILE A 223 2.47 -12.58 17.82
C ILE A 223 3.94 -12.99 17.87
N ASP A 224 4.30 -14.06 17.15
CA ASP A 224 5.70 -14.47 17.01
C ASP A 224 6.42 -13.55 16.00
N PRO A 225 7.37 -12.69 16.43
CA PRO A 225 8.05 -11.73 15.57
C PRO A 225 8.94 -12.39 14.50
N GLN A 226 9.18 -13.71 14.57
CA GLN A 226 9.86 -14.44 13.52
C GLN A 226 8.94 -14.78 12.34
N GLN A 227 7.64 -14.89 12.60
CA GLN A 227 6.62 -15.31 11.61
C GLN A 227 5.76 -14.15 11.13
N GLU A 228 5.47 -13.19 12.02
CA GLU A 228 4.55 -12.09 11.78
C GLU A 228 5.07 -10.82 12.46
N GLY A 229 4.96 -9.67 11.80
CA GLY A 229 5.37 -8.38 12.38
C GLY A 229 4.45 -7.23 12.01
N ALA A 230 4.22 -6.31 12.94
CA ALA A 230 3.49 -5.07 12.73
C ALA A 230 4.22 -4.15 11.74
N ILE A 231 3.47 -3.56 10.80
CA ILE A 231 4.03 -2.73 9.73
C ILE A 231 3.30 -1.38 9.55
N ALA A 232 2.07 -1.24 10.05
CA ALA A 232 1.36 0.03 10.12
C ALA A 232 0.37 0.05 11.30
N VAL A 233 0.28 1.18 12.00
CA VAL A 233 -0.75 1.45 13.02
C VAL A 233 -1.61 2.61 12.51
N LEU A 234 -2.93 2.50 12.66
CA LEU A 234 -3.91 3.45 12.13
C LEU A 234 -5.01 3.72 13.16
N PRO A 235 -4.82 4.68 14.09
CA PRO A 235 -5.92 5.14 14.93
C PRO A 235 -7.06 5.67 14.06
N LEU A 236 -8.29 5.25 14.33
CA LEU A 236 -9.46 5.65 13.56
C LEU A 236 -10.18 6.78 14.28
N ALA A 237 -10.07 7.98 13.72
CA ALA A 237 -10.82 9.15 14.13
C ALA A 237 -12.26 9.06 13.62
N ASP A 238 -13.23 9.08 14.54
CA ASP A 238 -14.65 9.18 14.19
C ASP A 238 -14.99 10.61 13.80
N LEU A 239 -15.19 10.89 12.51
CA LEU A 239 -15.46 12.24 12.02
C LEU A 239 -16.85 12.77 12.41
N LEU A 240 -17.73 11.92 12.95
CA LEU A 240 -19.01 12.33 13.53
C LEU A 240 -18.84 12.88 14.95
N ASP A 241 -17.70 12.61 15.61
CA ASP A 241 -17.30 13.23 16.86
C ASP A 241 -16.38 14.42 16.57
N VAL A 242 -16.85 15.62 16.92
CA VAL A 242 -16.12 16.88 16.68
C VAL A 242 -14.73 16.87 17.33
N ASN A 243 -14.54 16.16 18.45
CA ASN A 243 -13.25 16.07 19.14
C ASN A 243 -12.24 15.16 18.42
N GLN A 244 -12.69 14.37 17.46
CA GLN A 244 -11.88 13.45 16.68
C GLN A 244 -11.60 13.96 15.26
N ASN A 245 -11.98 15.19 14.92
CA ASN A 245 -11.47 15.84 13.71
C ASN A 245 -10.04 16.36 13.95
N LEU A 246 -9.10 15.43 14.03
CA LEU A 246 -7.73 15.68 14.46
C LEU A 246 -6.86 16.24 13.31
N PRO A 247 -5.85 17.07 13.61
CA PRO A 247 -4.88 17.50 12.61
C PRO A 247 -4.05 16.33 12.08
N LEU A 248 -3.40 16.55 10.93
CA LEU A 248 -2.39 15.62 10.41
C LEU A 248 -1.27 15.39 11.44
N GLY A 249 -0.84 14.14 11.55
CA GLY A 249 0.19 13.70 12.50
C GLY A 249 1.53 13.38 11.82
N CYS A 250 2.49 12.92 12.62
CA CYS A 250 3.76 12.41 12.12
C CYS A 250 3.56 10.96 11.66
N THR A 251 3.57 10.74 10.35
CA THR A 251 3.25 9.42 9.78
C THR A 251 4.45 8.47 9.75
N ALA A 252 5.68 8.98 9.72
CA ALA A 252 6.90 8.18 9.61
C ALA A 252 8.00 8.67 10.56
N LEU A 253 8.74 7.72 11.15
CA LEU A 253 9.94 7.99 11.95
C LEU A 253 11.15 7.22 11.39
N PRO A 254 12.37 7.74 11.60
CA PRO A 254 13.58 7.11 11.06
C PRO A 254 13.99 5.88 11.88
N SER A 255 14.58 4.88 11.23
CA SER A 255 15.40 3.86 11.89
C SER A 255 16.89 4.24 11.85
N ALA A 256 17.74 3.37 12.39
CA ALA A 256 19.17 3.42 12.11
C ALA A 256 19.46 3.14 10.62
N THR A 257 20.66 3.53 10.19
CA THR A 257 21.26 3.15 8.91
C THR A 257 22.41 2.20 9.17
N GLU A 258 22.25 0.92 8.82
CA GLU A 258 23.23 -0.14 9.03
C GLU A 258 24.09 -0.33 7.77
N THR A 259 25.37 0.01 7.86
CA THR A 259 26.36 -0.23 6.79
C THR A 259 27.32 -1.39 7.09
N SER A 260 27.26 -1.92 8.31
CA SER A 260 28.14 -2.99 8.81
C SER A 260 27.34 -4.26 9.10
N TYR A 261 26.73 -4.84 8.07
CA TYR A 261 26.01 -6.12 8.13
C TYR A 261 26.94 -7.29 7.73
N PRO A 262 26.70 -8.52 8.25
CA PRO A 262 27.46 -9.69 7.85
C PRO A 262 27.06 -10.16 6.44
N GLN A 263 27.75 -11.18 5.93
CA GLN A 263 27.24 -11.93 4.78
C GLN A 263 26.00 -12.72 5.22
N ILE A 264 24.87 -12.46 4.58
CA ILE A 264 23.58 -13.07 4.91
C ILE A 264 23.22 -14.08 3.82
N PRO A 265 22.97 -15.36 4.12
CA PRO A 265 22.57 -16.34 3.11
C PRO A 265 21.27 -15.97 2.37
N ASP A 266 21.08 -16.50 1.16
CA ASP A 266 19.76 -16.48 0.51
C ASP A 266 18.74 -17.27 1.37
N GLY A 267 17.53 -16.75 1.51
CA GLY A 267 16.45 -17.29 2.36
C GLY A 267 16.43 -16.76 3.80
N GLU A 268 17.52 -16.12 4.25
CA GLU A 268 17.60 -15.49 5.59
C GLU A 268 17.49 -13.96 5.52
N LEU A 269 17.67 -13.38 4.33
CA LEU A 269 17.80 -11.94 4.12
C LEU A 269 16.50 -11.19 4.45
N LEU A 270 15.33 -11.73 4.13
CA LEU A 270 14.06 -11.09 4.48
C LEU A 270 13.89 -10.91 5.99
N THR A 271 14.10 -11.97 6.76
CA THR A 271 13.94 -11.94 8.22
C THR A 271 15.03 -11.08 8.85
N TYR A 272 16.27 -11.16 8.35
CA TYR A 272 17.35 -10.26 8.76
C TYR A 272 16.91 -8.81 8.55
N PHE A 273 16.51 -8.47 7.32
CA PHE A 273 16.16 -7.10 6.96
C PHE A 273 15.00 -6.57 7.81
N HIS A 274 13.94 -7.36 8.02
CA HIS A 274 12.84 -6.95 8.89
C HIS A 274 13.31 -6.57 10.29
N ARG A 275 14.16 -7.40 10.91
CA ARG A 275 14.68 -7.14 12.27
C ARG A 275 15.63 -5.95 12.33
N HIS A 276 16.37 -5.66 11.25
CA HIS A 276 17.36 -4.58 11.22
C HIS A 276 16.79 -3.25 10.73
N THR A 277 15.52 -3.19 10.34
CA THR A 277 14.78 -1.94 10.11
C THR A 277 13.76 -1.63 11.21
N GLN A 278 13.92 -2.22 12.39
CA GLN A 278 13.07 -1.91 13.54
C GLN A 278 13.43 -0.55 14.14
N ILE A 279 12.47 0.09 14.82
CA ILE A 279 12.76 1.21 15.72
C ILE A 279 12.81 0.64 17.14
N GLN A 280 13.87 0.93 17.87
CA GLN A 280 14.07 0.44 19.24
C GLN A 280 13.57 1.45 20.28
N SER A 281 13.19 0.93 21.45
CA SER A 281 12.90 1.76 22.62
C SER A 281 14.13 2.57 23.03
N GLY A 282 13.97 3.87 23.28
CA GLY A 282 15.05 4.75 23.77
C GLY A 282 15.85 5.51 22.69
N ILE A 283 15.65 5.24 21.39
CA ILE A 283 16.22 6.09 20.31
C ILE A 283 15.58 7.49 20.31
N THR A 284 14.36 7.58 20.80
CA THR A 284 13.63 8.83 21.01
C THR A 284 13.52 9.06 22.52
N GLY A 285 14.49 9.75 23.11
CA GLY A 285 14.34 10.24 24.49
C GLY A 285 13.05 11.05 24.62
N ASN A 286 12.39 10.97 25.78
CA ASN A 286 11.13 11.65 26.09
C ASN A 286 11.04 13.02 25.38
N LEU A 287 10.10 13.13 24.42
CA LEU A 287 9.71 14.33 23.66
C LEU A 287 10.69 14.90 22.61
N ASN A 288 11.82 14.27 22.32
CA ASN A 288 12.69 14.68 21.20
C ASN A 288 12.67 13.63 20.09
N LEU A 289 11.54 13.52 19.39
CA LEU A 289 11.55 12.93 18.05
C LEU A 289 12.55 13.73 17.21
N PRO A 290 13.45 13.10 16.42
CA PRO A 290 14.24 13.86 15.47
C PRO A 290 13.26 14.66 14.62
N VAL A 291 13.37 15.99 14.67
CA VAL A 291 12.59 16.86 13.80
C VAL A 291 13.10 16.58 12.40
N ILE A 292 12.44 15.65 11.70
CA ILE A 292 12.61 15.52 10.27
C ILE A 292 12.10 16.85 9.73
N LYS A 293 13.04 17.70 9.31
CA LYS A 293 12.71 18.86 8.50
C LYS A 293 12.23 18.30 7.16
N GLN A 294 10.94 18.00 7.08
CA GLN A 294 10.26 17.91 5.80
C GLN A 294 10.33 19.31 5.20
N GLU A 295 11.41 19.61 4.48
CA GLU A 295 11.40 20.73 3.56
C GLU A 295 10.34 20.38 2.52
N LYS A 296 9.12 20.88 2.72
CA LYS A 296 8.05 20.81 1.75
C LYS A 296 8.50 21.58 0.53
N SER A 297 9.24 20.91 -0.37
CA SER A 297 9.50 21.44 -1.69
C SER A 297 8.13 21.66 -2.33
N LEU A 298 7.83 22.89 -2.71
CA LEU A 298 6.62 23.20 -3.47
C LEU A 298 6.78 22.83 -4.95
N GLU A 299 7.96 22.37 -5.35
CA GLU A 299 8.29 21.99 -6.71
C GLU A 299 8.49 20.47 -6.85
N ASP A 300 8.21 19.96 -8.04
CA ASP A 300 8.51 18.58 -8.43
C ASP A 300 10.03 18.39 -8.59
N LYS A 301 10.56 17.22 -8.22
CA LYS A 301 12.02 16.96 -8.15
C LYS A 301 12.74 17.21 -9.47
N TYR A 302 12.15 16.78 -10.59
CA TYR A 302 12.79 16.88 -11.90
C TYR A 302 12.12 17.91 -12.81
N ASN A 303 12.73 19.08 -12.96
CA ASN A 303 12.19 20.16 -13.81
C ASN A 303 12.05 19.75 -15.29
N PHE A 304 13.03 19.02 -15.86
CA PHE A 304 13.12 18.73 -17.30
C PHE A 304 12.79 19.96 -18.18
N PRO A 305 13.57 21.06 -18.06
CA PRO A 305 13.17 22.38 -18.55
C PRO A 305 13.06 22.48 -20.08
N PHE A 306 13.77 21.62 -20.81
CA PHE A 306 13.81 21.62 -22.28
C PHE A 306 12.97 20.49 -22.91
N CYS A 307 12.24 19.74 -22.09
CA CYS A 307 11.34 18.69 -22.54
C CYS A 307 9.97 19.28 -22.90
N LEU A 308 9.24 18.60 -23.79
CA LEU A 308 7.82 18.90 -24.04
C LEU A 308 7.02 18.68 -22.74
N LYS A 309 6.24 19.68 -22.34
CA LYS A 309 5.36 19.64 -21.16
C LYS A 309 3.90 19.65 -21.59
N ILE A 310 3.11 18.73 -21.08
CA ILE A 310 1.68 18.59 -21.38
C ILE A 310 0.88 18.68 -20.07
N PRO A 311 -0.10 19.60 -19.96
CA PRO A 311 -0.92 19.71 -18.75
C PRO A 311 -1.83 18.49 -18.56
N THR A 312 -2.01 18.08 -17.31
CA THR A 312 -2.88 16.94 -16.93
C THR A 312 -4.10 17.34 -16.13
N THR A 313 -4.34 18.63 -15.91
CA THR A 313 -5.53 19.10 -15.19
C THR A 313 -6.80 18.62 -15.89
N THR A 314 -7.76 18.16 -15.08
CA THR A 314 -9.02 17.58 -15.56
C THR A 314 -10.11 17.79 -14.51
N ALA A 315 -11.35 17.50 -14.88
CA ALA A 315 -12.44 17.40 -13.93
C ALA A 315 -12.29 16.11 -13.09
N PRO A 316 -12.64 16.16 -11.79
CA PRO A 316 -12.59 14.99 -10.93
C PRO A 316 -13.59 13.92 -11.38
N ILE A 317 -13.23 12.66 -11.15
CA ILE A 317 -14.15 11.52 -11.29
C ILE A 317 -15.36 11.72 -10.36
N ASP A 318 -16.57 11.53 -10.86
CA ASP A 318 -17.78 11.52 -10.04
C ASP A 318 -18.00 10.13 -9.44
N TRP A 319 -17.84 10.00 -8.12
CA TRP A 319 -18.03 8.75 -7.38
C TRP A 319 -19.49 8.51 -6.96
N GLY A 320 -20.40 9.31 -7.49
CA GLY A 320 -21.83 9.22 -7.24
C GLY A 320 -22.22 9.73 -5.85
N LYS A 321 -23.54 9.85 -5.64
CA LYS A 321 -24.09 10.36 -4.38
C LYS A 321 -23.62 9.49 -3.21
N LYS A 322 -23.00 10.13 -2.20
CA LYS A 322 -22.44 9.47 -1.01
C LYS A 322 -21.46 8.33 -1.36
N LEU A 323 -20.61 8.53 -2.37
CA LEU A 323 -19.56 7.58 -2.76
C LEU A 323 -20.09 6.18 -3.16
N SER A 324 -21.34 6.09 -3.63
CA SER A 324 -21.99 4.80 -3.93
C SER A 324 -21.30 4.06 -5.09
N GLU A 325 -20.76 4.78 -6.06
CA GLU A 325 -20.01 4.17 -7.17
C GLU A 325 -18.60 3.77 -6.76
N LEU A 326 -17.97 4.50 -5.82
CA LEU A 326 -16.71 4.08 -5.20
C LEU A 326 -16.90 2.77 -4.43
N GLU A 327 -17.94 2.69 -3.60
CA GLU A 327 -18.25 1.50 -2.81
C GLU A 327 -18.48 0.27 -3.71
N SER A 328 -19.26 0.44 -4.78
CA SER A 328 -19.50 -0.57 -5.81
C SER A 328 -18.21 -0.99 -6.53
N THR A 329 -17.36 -0.01 -6.85
CA THR A 329 -16.07 -0.25 -7.52
C THR A 329 -15.12 -1.03 -6.63
N MET A 330 -14.96 -0.65 -5.35
CA MET A 330 -14.13 -1.37 -4.38
C MET A 330 -14.55 -2.84 -4.25
N TYR A 331 -15.86 -3.11 -4.26
CA TYR A 331 -16.38 -4.48 -4.21
C TYR A 331 -16.09 -5.29 -5.48
N LYS A 332 -16.24 -4.68 -6.66
CA LYS A 332 -16.08 -5.34 -7.97
C LYS A 332 -14.64 -5.42 -8.46
N ARG A 333 -13.73 -4.59 -7.93
CA ARG A 333 -12.35 -4.43 -8.42
C ARG A 333 -11.63 -5.76 -8.58
N ARG A 334 -11.05 -6.01 -9.76
CA ARG A 334 -10.17 -7.15 -10.04
C ARG A 334 -8.93 -6.66 -10.77
N SER A 335 -7.82 -7.38 -10.61
CA SER A 335 -6.65 -7.18 -11.46
C SER A 335 -6.95 -7.83 -12.82
N THR A 336 -6.83 -7.06 -13.89
CA THR A 336 -7.10 -7.51 -15.25
C THR A 336 -6.07 -8.53 -15.68
N ARG A 337 -6.53 -9.65 -16.25
CA ARG A 337 -5.66 -10.77 -16.64
C ARG A 337 -4.91 -10.52 -17.94
N ALA A 338 -5.53 -9.82 -18.89
CA ALA A 338 -4.95 -9.51 -20.20
C ALA A 338 -5.64 -8.28 -20.79
N TYR A 339 -4.92 -7.56 -21.66
CA TYR A 339 -5.46 -6.45 -22.44
C TYR A 339 -5.69 -6.86 -23.90
N ASN A 340 -6.56 -6.13 -24.59
CA ASN A 340 -6.80 -6.33 -26.03
C ASN A 340 -5.83 -5.51 -26.92
N GLY A 341 -5.08 -4.55 -26.33
CA GLY A 341 -4.13 -3.68 -27.04
C GLY A 341 -4.70 -2.33 -27.49
N ASP A 342 -5.99 -2.08 -27.29
CA ASP A 342 -6.65 -0.82 -27.65
C ASP A 342 -6.17 0.36 -26.79
N ASP A 343 -6.28 1.54 -27.38
CA ASP A 343 -5.85 2.79 -26.74
C ASP A 343 -6.79 3.26 -25.62
N LEU A 344 -6.21 4.00 -24.68
CA LEU A 344 -6.96 4.91 -23.79
C LEU A 344 -7.11 6.28 -24.46
N THR A 345 -8.05 7.09 -23.97
CA THR A 345 -8.07 8.53 -24.26
C THR A 345 -7.12 9.25 -23.31
N PHE A 346 -6.65 10.44 -23.70
CA PHE A 346 -5.85 11.25 -22.78
C PHE A 346 -6.66 11.74 -21.58
N ASP A 347 -7.96 12.00 -21.74
CA ASP A 347 -8.85 12.36 -20.62
C ASP A 347 -8.96 11.24 -19.59
N GLU A 348 -9.06 9.99 -20.02
CA GLU A 348 -9.02 8.84 -19.11
C GLU A 348 -7.71 8.78 -18.32
N LEU A 349 -6.55 8.94 -18.99
CA LEU A 349 -5.26 8.98 -18.28
C LEU A 349 -5.22 10.13 -17.27
N LYS A 350 -5.68 11.32 -17.63
CA LYS A 350 -5.75 12.46 -16.69
C LYS A 350 -6.65 12.15 -15.50
N SER A 351 -7.83 11.57 -15.70
CA SER A 351 -8.74 11.22 -14.59
C SER A 351 -8.15 10.19 -13.64
N LEU A 352 -7.35 9.23 -14.15
CA LEU A 352 -6.60 8.28 -13.30
C LEU A 352 -5.54 8.98 -12.45
N LEU A 353 -4.79 9.91 -13.05
CA LEU A 353 -3.77 10.70 -12.35
C LEU A 353 -4.41 11.66 -11.34
N ASP A 354 -5.53 12.28 -11.68
CA ASP A 354 -6.26 13.20 -10.81
C ASP A 354 -6.73 12.51 -9.54
N PHE A 355 -7.44 11.37 -9.65
CA PHE A 355 -7.87 10.64 -8.46
C PHE A 355 -6.71 10.16 -7.59
N THR A 356 -5.58 9.80 -8.20
CA THR A 356 -4.45 9.21 -7.49
C THR A 356 -3.61 10.27 -6.77
N TYR A 357 -3.34 11.40 -7.44
CA TYR A 357 -2.34 12.39 -6.99
C TYR A 357 -2.92 13.75 -6.63
N GLN A 358 -4.21 14.00 -6.91
CA GLN A 358 -4.90 15.27 -6.61
C GLN A 358 -6.09 15.06 -5.67
N PRO A 359 -5.92 14.44 -4.49
CA PRO A 359 -7.02 14.15 -3.57
C PRO A 359 -7.81 15.40 -3.16
N GLN A 360 -7.18 16.57 -3.14
CA GLN A 360 -7.85 17.85 -2.86
C GLN A 360 -9.01 18.18 -3.81
N ASN A 361 -9.01 17.62 -5.03
CA ASN A 361 -10.08 17.84 -6.01
C ASN A 361 -11.39 17.08 -5.67
N TYR A 362 -11.36 16.24 -4.62
CA TYR A 362 -12.47 15.36 -4.26
C TYR A 362 -13.14 15.71 -2.92
N ILE A 363 -12.83 16.86 -2.31
CA ILE A 363 -13.41 17.30 -1.03
C ILE A 363 -14.93 17.39 -1.08
N ASP A 364 -15.50 17.89 -2.18
CA ASP A 364 -16.94 18.06 -2.35
C ASP A 364 -17.68 16.71 -2.41
N GLN A 365 -16.95 15.61 -2.62
CA GLN A 365 -17.46 14.24 -2.58
C GLN A 365 -17.20 13.54 -1.24
N SER A 366 -16.74 14.28 -0.23
CA SER A 366 -16.41 13.78 1.12
C SER A 366 -15.21 12.82 1.17
N LEU A 367 -14.26 12.95 0.24
CA LEU A 367 -12.95 12.31 0.35
C LEU A 367 -11.95 13.24 1.05
N ASP A 368 -10.95 12.66 1.71
CA ASP A 368 -9.87 13.42 2.35
C ASP A 368 -9.06 14.18 1.27
N ILE A 369 -8.76 15.45 1.54
CA ILE A 369 -7.93 16.30 0.66
C ILE A 369 -6.45 15.98 0.73
N SER A 370 -6.01 15.33 1.80
CA SER A 370 -4.62 14.99 2.06
C SER A 370 -4.60 13.73 2.94
N PRO A 371 -5.03 12.56 2.39
CA PRO A 371 -4.94 11.29 3.09
C PRO A 371 -3.49 11.02 3.49
N ASP A 372 -3.31 10.33 4.62
CA ASP A 372 -1.98 10.08 5.17
C ASP A 372 -1.22 9.07 4.30
N TYR A 373 0.00 9.46 3.91
CA TYR A 373 1.05 8.62 3.36
C TYR A 373 2.27 8.71 4.30
N PHE A 374 3.26 7.83 4.15
CA PHE A 374 4.49 7.95 4.92
C PHE A 374 5.32 9.15 4.47
N ASP A 375 5.73 9.19 3.20
CA ASP A 375 6.35 10.37 2.60
C ASP A 375 6.34 10.32 1.06
N LEU A 376 5.34 10.94 0.44
CA LEU A 376 5.24 11.03 -1.02
C LEU A 376 6.33 11.89 -1.67
N ASN A 377 7.08 12.71 -0.92
CA ASN A 377 8.19 13.48 -1.50
C ASN A 377 9.37 12.59 -1.92
N LEU A 378 9.38 11.33 -1.49
CA LEU A 378 10.40 10.35 -1.83
C LEU A 378 10.06 9.53 -3.08
N ILE A 379 8.81 9.60 -3.56
CA ILE A 379 8.33 8.81 -4.68
C ILE A 379 8.15 9.69 -5.92
N GLU A 380 8.84 9.32 -6.98
CA GLU A 380 8.66 9.90 -8.30
C GLU A 380 7.80 8.98 -9.17
N THR A 381 7.14 9.57 -10.19
CA THR A 381 6.27 8.83 -11.10
C THR A 381 6.72 9.03 -12.54
N PHE A 382 7.01 7.92 -13.22
CA PHE A 382 7.29 7.90 -14.66
C PHE A 382 6.22 7.08 -15.38
N ILE A 383 5.87 7.45 -16.60
CA ILE A 383 4.81 6.82 -17.38
C ILE A 383 5.35 6.48 -18.76
N ALA A 384 5.42 5.18 -19.08
CA ALA A 384 5.64 4.72 -20.44
C ALA A 384 4.29 4.66 -21.16
N VAL A 385 4.10 5.54 -22.15
CA VAL A 385 2.90 5.66 -22.96
C VAL A 385 3.11 4.90 -24.27
N CYS A 386 2.21 3.99 -24.58
CA CYS A 386 2.25 3.15 -25.79
C CYS A 386 1.01 3.30 -26.69
N GLY A 387 -0.14 3.67 -26.12
CA GLY A 387 -1.42 3.77 -26.80
C GLY A 387 -2.39 4.68 -26.07
N VAL A 388 -2.14 5.99 -26.10
CA VAL A 388 -3.03 7.00 -25.51
C VAL A 388 -3.34 8.04 -26.59
N LYS A 389 -4.62 8.15 -26.99
CA LYS A 389 -5.05 9.06 -28.05
C LYS A 389 -4.76 10.51 -27.67
N GLY A 390 -4.05 11.22 -28.55
CA GLY A 390 -3.66 12.61 -28.33
C GLY A 390 -2.36 12.78 -27.53
N LEU A 391 -1.65 11.69 -27.22
CA LEU A 391 -0.36 11.72 -26.57
C LEU A 391 0.62 10.82 -27.33
N GLU A 392 1.83 11.33 -27.58
CA GLU A 392 2.84 10.57 -28.30
C GLU A 392 3.34 9.37 -27.50
N ALA A 393 3.72 8.29 -28.20
CA ALA A 393 4.36 7.15 -27.55
C ALA A 393 5.75 7.53 -27.05
N GLY A 394 6.02 7.27 -25.78
CA GLY A 394 7.23 7.74 -25.13
C GLY A 394 7.27 7.45 -23.65
N CYS A 395 8.29 7.97 -22.98
CA CYS A 395 8.35 7.98 -21.52
C CYS A 395 8.22 9.42 -21.04
N TYR A 396 7.40 9.60 -20.01
CA TYR A 396 7.07 10.89 -19.43
C TYR A 396 7.37 10.85 -17.94
N TYR A 397 8.00 11.90 -17.41
CA TYR A 397 7.95 12.18 -15.98
C TYR A 397 6.61 12.84 -15.67
N TYR A 398 5.88 12.33 -14.68
CA TYR A 398 4.69 12.97 -14.16
C TYR A 398 5.07 13.86 -12.98
N ALA A 399 4.81 15.15 -13.13
CA ALA A 399 5.07 16.19 -12.16
C ALA A 399 3.74 16.54 -11.45
N PRO A 400 3.38 15.87 -10.34
CA PRO A 400 2.07 16.00 -9.71
C PRO A 400 1.77 17.41 -9.18
N LYS A 401 2.77 18.15 -8.71
CA LYS A 401 2.56 19.52 -8.17
C LYS A 401 2.27 20.50 -9.30
N ALA A 402 3.02 20.41 -10.40
CA ALA A 402 2.76 21.19 -11.61
C ALA A 402 1.55 20.67 -12.43
N GLN A 403 1.09 19.45 -12.17
CA GLN A 403 0.11 18.72 -12.99
C GLN A 403 0.52 18.66 -14.46
N GLU A 404 1.73 18.16 -14.72
CA GLU A 404 2.31 18.06 -16.07
C GLU A 404 2.88 16.68 -16.36
N LEU A 405 2.80 16.24 -17.62
CA LEU A 405 3.67 15.21 -18.18
C LEU A 405 4.84 15.88 -18.92
N ARG A 406 6.07 15.48 -18.59
CA ARG A 406 7.30 15.98 -19.21
C ARG A 406 7.94 14.87 -20.03
N GLN A 407 7.94 14.97 -21.36
CA GLN A 407 8.42 13.92 -22.26
C GLN A 407 9.94 13.78 -22.19
N ILE A 408 10.44 12.68 -21.66
CA ILE A 408 11.88 12.41 -21.52
C ILE A 408 12.42 11.47 -22.60
N ARG A 409 11.53 10.69 -23.24
CA ARG A 409 11.85 9.84 -24.40
C ARG A 409 10.67 9.81 -25.36
N PHE A 410 10.97 9.77 -26.66
CA PHE A 410 10.01 9.51 -27.74
C PHE A 410 10.34 8.16 -28.38
N LYS A 411 9.52 7.14 -28.12
CA LYS A 411 9.72 5.76 -28.60
C LYS A 411 8.48 4.92 -28.30
N ASN A 412 8.16 3.97 -29.18
CA ASN A 412 7.23 2.90 -28.84
C ASN A 412 7.94 1.85 -27.98
N PHE A 413 7.51 1.69 -26.72
CA PHE A 413 8.14 0.83 -25.73
C PHE A 413 7.48 -0.55 -25.57
N ARG A 414 6.49 -0.94 -26.38
CA ARG A 414 5.71 -2.18 -26.15
C ARG A 414 6.58 -3.43 -26.04
N ARG A 415 7.57 -3.58 -26.92
CA ARG A 415 8.49 -4.73 -26.91
C ARG A 415 9.38 -4.71 -25.67
N GLU A 416 9.89 -3.54 -25.31
CA GLU A 416 10.74 -3.36 -24.14
C GLU A 416 9.96 -3.56 -22.84
N LEU A 417 8.74 -3.04 -22.72
CA LEU A 417 7.87 -3.23 -21.55
C LEU A 417 7.47 -4.70 -21.37
N HIS A 418 7.24 -5.43 -22.47
CA HIS A 418 7.05 -6.88 -22.43
C HIS A 418 8.23 -7.57 -21.75
N PHE A 419 9.46 -7.22 -22.17
CA PHE A 419 10.68 -7.74 -21.59
C PHE A 419 10.85 -7.32 -20.11
N LEU A 420 10.76 -6.02 -19.82
CA LEU A 420 10.92 -5.45 -18.47
C LEU A 420 9.94 -6.08 -17.46
N CYS A 421 8.72 -6.38 -17.89
CA CYS A 421 7.69 -7.03 -17.08
C CYS A 421 7.84 -8.56 -17.01
N LEU A 422 9.06 -9.10 -17.17
CA LEU A 422 9.37 -10.54 -17.14
C LEU A 422 8.60 -11.36 -18.18
N GLY A 423 8.35 -10.80 -19.37
CA GLY A 423 7.63 -11.46 -20.46
C GLY A 423 6.11 -11.50 -20.29
N GLN A 424 5.54 -10.65 -19.42
CA GLN A 424 4.09 -10.58 -19.24
C GLN A 424 3.43 -9.75 -20.34
N GLU A 425 2.43 -10.31 -21.02
CA GLU A 425 1.67 -9.63 -22.07
C GLU A 425 1.00 -8.34 -21.59
N LEU A 426 0.68 -8.24 -20.29
CA LEU A 426 0.18 -7.01 -19.67
C LEU A 426 1.09 -5.80 -19.95
N GLY A 427 2.41 -5.96 -19.89
CA GLY A 427 3.35 -4.88 -20.22
C GLY A 427 3.38 -4.53 -21.71
N ARG A 428 3.21 -5.53 -22.58
CA ARG A 428 3.18 -5.35 -24.05
C ARG A 428 1.93 -4.62 -24.53
N ASP A 429 0.79 -5.06 -24.00
CA ASP A 429 -0.54 -4.71 -24.49
C ASP A 429 -1.15 -3.52 -23.72
N ALA A 430 -0.45 -3.02 -22.70
CA ALA A 430 -0.85 -1.80 -21.98
C ALA A 430 -0.87 -0.58 -22.91
N ALA A 431 -1.83 0.30 -22.67
CA ALA A 431 -1.90 1.65 -23.22
C ALA A 431 -0.91 2.59 -22.53
N ALA A 432 -0.80 2.47 -21.20
CA ALA A 432 0.16 3.18 -20.38
C ALA A 432 0.66 2.28 -19.23
N VAL A 433 1.91 2.48 -18.83
CA VAL A 433 2.54 1.77 -17.72
C VAL A 433 3.18 2.78 -16.79
N LEU A 434 2.72 2.85 -15.55
CA LEU A 434 3.23 3.74 -14.52
C LEU A 434 4.32 3.03 -13.72
N PHE A 435 5.38 3.77 -13.40
CA PHE A 435 6.52 3.37 -12.61
C PHE A 435 6.62 4.31 -11.42
N HIS A 436 6.50 3.76 -10.21
CA HIS A 436 6.86 4.46 -8.98
C HIS A 436 8.32 4.19 -8.69
N THR A 437 9.11 5.24 -8.50
CA THR A 437 10.56 5.14 -8.28
C THR A 437 10.97 5.95 -7.06
N ALA A 438 12.15 5.68 -6.51
CA ALA A 438 12.74 6.50 -5.46
C ALA A 438 14.27 6.51 -5.52
N ASP A 439 14.88 7.64 -5.18
CA ASP A 439 16.30 7.70 -4.81
C ASP A 439 16.49 7.09 -3.42
N LEU A 440 16.89 5.82 -3.40
CA LEU A 440 17.06 5.06 -2.15
C LEU A 440 18.09 5.70 -1.24
N LYS A 441 19.18 6.26 -1.78
CA LYS A 441 20.23 6.85 -0.97
C LYS A 441 19.71 8.10 -0.24
N ALA A 442 18.99 8.96 -0.95
CA ALA A 442 18.36 10.15 -0.37
C ALA A 442 17.26 9.79 0.64
N ALA A 443 16.46 8.75 0.33
CA ALA A 443 15.42 8.25 1.22
C ALA A 443 16.00 7.68 2.53
N ILE A 444 17.07 6.88 2.44
CA ILE A 444 17.75 6.28 3.60
C ILE A 444 18.44 7.35 4.45
N ALA A 445 18.97 8.40 3.82
CA ALA A 445 19.52 9.54 4.55
C ALA A 445 18.47 10.25 5.43
N GLN A 446 17.19 10.18 5.08
CA GLN A 446 16.10 10.80 5.84
C GLN A 446 15.49 9.88 6.90
N TYR A 447 15.20 8.62 6.55
CA TYR A 447 14.42 7.70 7.39
C TYR A 447 15.17 6.41 7.79
N GLY A 448 16.46 6.31 7.50
CA GLY A 448 17.24 5.08 7.70
C GLY A 448 16.77 3.93 6.80
N ASP A 449 17.22 2.71 7.08
CA ASP A 449 16.89 1.54 6.26
C ASP A 449 15.39 1.20 6.27
N ARG A 450 14.66 1.60 7.31
CA ARG A 450 13.20 1.43 7.42
C ARG A 450 12.42 2.16 6.33
N VAL A 451 13.01 3.17 5.69
CA VAL A 451 12.37 3.86 4.56
C VAL A 451 11.94 2.91 3.45
N TYR A 452 12.62 1.78 3.31
CA TYR A 452 12.27 0.75 2.35
C TYR A 452 10.84 0.24 2.52
N ARG A 453 10.37 0.14 3.77
CA ARG A 453 8.98 -0.19 4.12
C ARG A 453 8.02 0.88 3.60
N TYR A 454 8.30 2.13 3.96
CA TYR A 454 7.49 3.30 3.65
C TYR A 454 7.29 3.48 2.15
N LEU A 455 8.39 3.41 1.38
CA LEU A 455 8.38 3.54 -0.08
C LEU A 455 7.45 2.51 -0.76
N HIS A 456 7.51 1.25 -0.33
CA HIS A 456 6.67 0.20 -0.93
C HIS A 456 5.21 0.29 -0.45
N LEU A 457 4.96 0.73 0.78
CA LEU A 457 3.60 0.99 1.26
C LEU A 457 2.95 2.15 0.49
N ASP A 458 3.66 3.25 0.32
CA ASP A 458 3.14 4.41 -0.40
C ASP A 458 2.92 4.11 -1.89
N ALA A 459 3.85 3.38 -2.53
CA ALA A 459 3.66 2.93 -3.92
C ALA A 459 2.44 2.01 -4.08
N GLY A 460 2.21 1.08 -3.14
CA GLY A 460 1.01 0.24 -3.13
C GLY A 460 -0.27 1.05 -2.88
N HIS A 461 -0.22 2.05 -2.00
CA HIS A 461 -1.34 2.94 -1.70
C HIS A 461 -1.73 3.76 -2.95
N LEU A 462 -0.78 4.42 -3.61
CA LEU A 462 -1.00 5.09 -4.91
C LEU A 462 -1.55 4.10 -5.95
N GLY A 463 -0.97 2.90 -6.02
CA GLY A 463 -1.42 1.84 -6.90
C GLY A 463 -2.89 1.43 -6.67
N GLN A 464 -3.39 1.50 -5.44
CA GLN A 464 -4.79 1.18 -5.16
C GLN A 464 -5.74 2.25 -5.66
N ARG A 465 -5.39 3.52 -5.51
CA ARG A 465 -6.19 4.62 -6.07
C ARG A 465 -6.25 4.51 -7.60
N LEU A 466 -5.12 4.23 -8.25
CA LEU A 466 -5.08 3.93 -9.69
C LEU A 466 -5.98 2.74 -10.07
N ASN A 467 -5.91 1.63 -9.32
CA ASN A 467 -6.73 0.45 -9.57
C ASN A 467 -8.23 0.75 -9.52
N LEU A 468 -8.66 1.53 -8.52
CA LEU A 468 -10.07 1.85 -8.33
C LEU A 468 -10.56 2.84 -9.38
N ALA A 469 -9.80 3.89 -9.67
CA ALA A 469 -10.14 4.81 -10.75
C ALA A 469 -10.23 4.09 -12.11
N ALA A 470 -9.29 3.20 -12.41
CA ALA A 470 -9.33 2.42 -13.64
C ALA A 470 -10.58 1.54 -13.73
N MET A 471 -10.89 0.80 -12.66
CA MET A 471 -12.08 -0.04 -12.62
C MET A 471 -13.38 0.76 -12.79
N HIS A 472 -13.47 1.95 -12.19
CA HIS A 472 -14.63 2.83 -12.33
C HIS A 472 -14.80 3.34 -13.76
N LEU A 473 -13.68 3.69 -14.43
CA LEU A 473 -13.66 4.15 -15.82
C LEU A 473 -13.74 2.99 -16.85
N ASN A 474 -14.00 1.76 -16.42
CA ASN A 474 -13.99 0.55 -17.26
C ASN A 474 -12.65 0.33 -17.99
N ILE A 475 -11.55 0.71 -17.35
CA ILE A 475 -10.18 0.48 -17.78
C ILE A 475 -9.64 -0.73 -17.03
N GLY A 476 -8.93 -1.59 -17.74
CA GLY A 476 -8.22 -2.70 -17.16
C GLY A 476 -6.93 -2.25 -16.49
N VAL A 477 -6.60 -2.87 -15.37
CA VAL A 477 -5.46 -2.47 -14.53
C VAL A 477 -4.84 -3.68 -13.85
N SER A 478 -3.51 -3.70 -13.74
CA SER A 478 -2.81 -4.68 -12.92
C SER A 478 -1.50 -4.12 -12.39
N GLY A 479 -1.23 -4.42 -11.13
CA GLY A 479 0.10 -4.27 -10.56
C GLY A 479 1.06 -5.32 -11.09
N ILE A 480 2.33 -4.95 -11.26
CA ILE A 480 3.43 -5.85 -11.58
C ILE A 480 4.52 -5.65 -10.52
N GLY A 481 4.66 -6.65 -9.63
CA GLY A 481 5.66 -6.62 -8.58
C GLY A 481 7.06 -7.06 -9.03
N GLY A 482 7.16 -7.88 -10.08
CA GLY A 482 8.44 -8.39 -10.59
C GLY A 482 8.78 -7.79 -11.94
N PHE A 483 9.97 -7.22 -12.05
CA PHE A 483 10.48 -6.58 -13.26
C PHE A 483 12.00 -6.60 -13.27
N PHE A 484 12.62 -6.32 -14.41
CA PHE A 484 14.07 -6.20 -14.56
C PHE A 484 14.55 -4.81 -14.12
N ASP A 485 14.79 -4.64 -12.81
CA ASP A 485 15.01 -3.36 -12.13
C ASP A 485 15.99 -2.43 -12.86
N ASP A 486 17.23 -2.86 -13.10
CA ASP A 486 18.27 -2.00 -13.70
C ASP A 486 17.95 -1.61 -15.14
N GLN A 487 17.33 -2.53 -15.89
CA GLN A 487 16.99 -2.31 -17.29
C GLN A 487 15.83 -1.31 -17.45
N VAL A 488 15.02 -1.07 -16.41
CA VAL A 488 13.94 -0.07 -16.46
C VAL A 488 14.53 1.32 -16.75
N ASN A 489 15.55 1.71 -15.99
CA ASN A 489 16.19 3.02 -16.12
C ASN A 489 16.82 3.22 -17.50
N ASP A 490 17.62 2.24 -17.93
CA ASP A 490 18.33 2.26 -19.21
C ASP A 490 17.36 2.42 -20.39
N VAL A 491 16.27 1.65 -20.38
CA VAL A 491 15.29 1.65 -21.47
C VAL A 491 14.47 2.93 -21.49
N LEU A 492 13.94 3.35 -20.33
CA LEU A 492 12.95 4.44 -20.27
C LEU A 492 13.59 5.82 -20.10
N GLY A 493 14.88 5.89 -19.83
CA GLY A 493 15.59 7.15 -19.59
C GLY A 493 15.30 7.74 -18.22
N ILE A 494 14.84 6.93 -17.26
CA ILE A 494 14.66 7.33 -15.87
C ILE A 494 16.06 7.59 -15.28
N PRO A 495 16.25 8.67 -14.48
CA PRO A 495 17.54 8.98 -13.85
C PRO A 495 18.14 7.76 -13.12
N ALA A 496 19.46 7.59 -13.18
CA ALA A 496 20.12 6.38 -12.66
C ALA A 496 20.01 6.21 -11.14
N ASP A 497 19.80 7.31 -10.40
CA ASP A 497 19.62 7.28 -8.94
C ASP A 497 18.22 6.77 -8.53
N GLU A 498 17.25 6.77 -9.44
CA GLU A 498 15.86 6.37 -9.19
C GLU A 498 15.69 4.86 -9.29
N ALA A 499 15.55 4.16 -8.17
CA ALA A 499 15.23 2.74 -8.17
C ALA A 499 13.74 2.52 -8.45
N ALA A 500 13.41 1.65 -9.40
CA ALA A 500 12.02 1.23 -9.61
C ALA A 500 11.49 0.41 -8.43
N LEU A 501 10.36 0.85 -7.86
CA LEU A 501 9.72 0.22 -6.71
C LEU A 501 8.52 -0.62 -7.15
N TYR A 502 7.71 -0.09 -8.05
CA TYR A 502 6.46 -0.72 -8.47
C TYR A 502 6.04 -0.30 -9.89
N ILE A 503 5.31 -1.21 -10.55
CA ILE A 503 4.72 -1.00 -11.87
C ILE A 503 3.21 -1.18 -11.77
N THR A 504 2.45 -0.26 -12.37
CA THR A 504 1.00 -0.40 -12.60
C THR A 504 0.70 -0.28 -14.09
N THR A 505 0.19 -1.35 -14.71
CA THR A 505 -0.21 -1.36 -16.11
C THR A 505 -1.67 -0.95 -16.28
N LEU A 506 -1.96 -0.22 -17.35
CA LEU A 506 -3.30 0.24 -17.72
C LEU A 506 -3.58 -0.09 -19.19
N GLY A 507 -4.76 -0.63 -19.49
CA GLY A 507 -5.17 -0.94 -20.85
C GLY A 507 -6.63 -1.38 -20.92
N ARG A 508 -7.18 -1.56 -22.13
CA ARG A 508 -8.55 -2.08 -22.26
C ARG A 508 -8.58 -3.59 -21.98
N PRO A 509 -9.48 -4.08 -21.12
CA PRO A 509 -9.59 -5.51 -20.84
C PRO A 509 -9.86 -6.32 -22.11
N ARG A 510 -9.29 -7.53 -22.19
CA ARG A 510 -9.57 -8.49 -23.27
C ARG A 510 -10.93 -9.16 -23.14
#